data_AF-A0A721X061-F1
#
_entry.id   AF-A0A721X061-F1
#
_cell.length_a   1.000
_cell.length_b   1.000
_cell.length_c   1.000
_cell.angle_alpha   90.00
_cell.angle_beta   90.00
_cell.angle_gamma   90.00
#
_symmetry.space_group_name_H-M   'P 1'
#
loop_
_entity.id
_entity.type
_entity.pdbx_description
1 polymer ?
#
loop_
_entity_poly.entity_id
_entity_poly.type
_entity_poly.pdbx_seq_one_letter_code
_entity_poly.pdbx_strand_id
1 'polypeptide(L)' 'MRRLRRNDGLNLLSNHLLSGRVPMMTLVHTLAVAEYLNFRHAANALGVAQSSV' A
#
# COMPACT_ATOMS: atom_id res chain seq x y z
N MET A 1 17.91 11.50 16.79
CA MET A 1 18.82 10.89 15.79
C MET A 1 18.08 9.78 15.03
N ARG A 2 18.29 9.72 13.70
CA ARG A 2 17.88 8.69 12.70
C ARG A 2 16.38 8.53 12.35
N ARG A 3 15.84 9.52 11.62
CA ARG A 3 14.70 9.34 10.69
C ARG A 3 15.18 8.83 9.31
N LEU A 4 15.77 7.64 9.27
CA LEU A 4 16.35 7.06 8.04
C LEU A 4 15.86 5.62 7.78
N ARG A 5 14.59 5.31 8.05
CA ARG A 5 14.00 3.99 7.76
C ARG A 5 12.54 4.09 7.35
N ARG A 6 12.27 4.82 6.27
CA ARG A 6 10.92 4.88 5.65
C ARG A 6 10.97 4.84 4.13
N ASN A 7 12.07 5.30 3.53
CA ASN A 7 12.25 5.28 2.08
C ASN A 7 12.67 3.90 1.53
N ASP A 8 13.15 2.97 2.37
CA ASP A 8 13.63 1.66 1.89
C ASP A 8 12.49 0.82 1.30
N GLY A 9 11.32 0.84 1.92
CA GLY A 9 10.12 0.14 1.44
C GLY A 9 9.56 0.73 0.14
N LEU A 10 9.65 2.05 -0.02
CA LEU A 10 9.22 2.72 -1.25
C LEU A 10 10.17 2.40 -2.42
N ASN A 11 11.48 2.40 -2.18
CA ASN A 11 12.47 2.02 -3.20
C ASN A 11 12.34 0.56 -3.63
N LEU A 12 12.06 -0.35 -2.69
CA LEU A 12 11.78 -1.74 -2.99
C LEU A 12 10.52 -1.89 -3.86
N LEU A 13 9.44 -1.18 -3.52
CA LEU A 13 8.21 -1.18 -4.31
C LEU A 13 8.45 -0.60 -5.71
N SER A 14 9.17 0.51 -5.83
CA SER A 14 9.53 1.10 -7.12
C SER A 14 10.33 0.14 -8.02
N ASN A 15 11.36 -0.53 -7.47
CA ASN A 15 12.12 -1.53 -8.21
C ASN A 15 11.25 -2.73 -8.62
N HIS A 16 10.32 -3.13 -7.75
CA HIS A 16 9.35 -4.18 -8.03
C HIS A 16 8.41 -3.80 -9.19
N LEU A 17 7.89 -2.57 -9.19
CA LEU A 17 7.07 -2.03 -10.28
C LEU A 17 7.85 -1.98 -11.60
N LEU A 18 9.10 -1.50 -11.58
CA LEU A 18 9.97 -1.46 -12.77
C LEU A 18 10.30 -2.86 -13.30
N SER A 19 10.34 -3.86 -12.42
CA SER A 19 10.49 -5.28 -12.78
C SER A 19 9.17 -5.96 -13.18
N GLY A 20 8.02 -5.26 -13.17
CA GLY A 20 6.70 -5.81 -13.45
C GLY A 20 6.16 -6.74 -12.35
N ARG A 21 6.74 -6.72 -11.15
CA ARG A 21 6.39 -7.58 -10.03
C ARG A 21 5.70 -6.77 -8.94
N VAL A 22 4.38 -6.78 -8.89
CA VAL A 22 3.61 -6.11 -7.83
C VAL A 22 3.11 -7.15 -6.82
N PRO A 23 3.24 -6.94 -5.50
CA PRO A 23 2.56 -7.78 -4.52
C PRO A 23 1.04 -7.76 -4.73
N MET A 24 0.41 -8.93 -4.72
CA MET A 24 -1.05 -9.04 -4.90
C MET A 24 -1.83 -8.19 -3.87
N MET A 25 -1.34 -8.09 -2.63
CA MET A 25 -1.95 -7.26 -1.60
C MET A 25 -1.98 -5.76 -1.96
N THR A 26 -0.94 -5.26 -2.64
CA THR A 26 -0.91 -3.87 -3.11
C THR A 26 -2.02 -3.61 -4.13
N LEU A 27 -2.31 -4.59 -5.00
CA LEU A 27 -3.40 -4.48 -5.96
C LEU A 27 -4.77 -4.46 -5.24
N VAL A 28 -4.97 -5.35 -4.26
CA VAL A 28 -6.21 -5.38 -3.46
C VAL A 28 -6.44 -4.05 -2.74
N HIS A 29 -5.41 -3.49 -2.10
CA HIS A 29 -5.50 -2.16 -1.46
C HIS A 29 -5.88 -1.08 -2.48
N THR A 30 -5.21 -1.06 -3.64
CA THR A 30 -5.46 -0.05 -4.68
C THR A 30 -6.89 -0.13 -5.21
N LEU A 31 -7.40 -1.35 -5.45
CA LEU A 31 -8.76 -1.57 -5.92
C LEU A 31 -9.79 -1.18 -4.86
N ALA A 32 -9.59 -1.57 -3.60
CA ALA A 32 -10.50 -1.21 -2.51
C ALA A 32 -10.57 0.32 -2.31
N VAL A 33 -9.44 1.02 -2.36
CA VAL A 33 -9.44 2.49 -2.25
C VAL A 33 -10.14 3.14 -3.43
N ALA A 34 -9.99 2.59 -4.65
CA ALA A 34 -10.69 3.07 -5.84
C ALA A 34 -12.20 2.81 -5.78
N GLU A 35 -12.64 1.68 -5.23
CA GLU A 35 -14.05 1.32 -5.09
C GLU A 35 -14.75 2.19 -4.03
N TYR A 36 -14.11 2.35 -2.87
CA TYR A 36 -14.72 3.06 -1.74
C TYR A 36 -14.43 4.56 -1.72
N LEU A 37 -13.53 5.05 -2.59
CA LEU A 37 -13.07 6.45 -2.68
C LEU A 37 -12.62 7.04 -1.32
N ASN A 38 -12.30 6.18 -0.36
CA ASN A 38 -11.98 6.56 1.01
C ASN A 38 -11.17 5.46 1.71
N PHE A 39 -10.01 5.83 2.27
CA PHE A 39 -9.12 4.91 2.98
C PHE A 39 -9.77 4.25 4.19
N ARG A 40 -10.64 4.97 4.91
CA ARG A 40 -11.32 4.41 6.08
C ARG A 40 -12.30 3.31 5.70
N HIS A 41 -13.07 3.53 4.64
CA HIS A 41 -14.04 2.54 4.15
C HIS A 41 -13.32 1.34 3.52
N ALA A 42 -12.26 1.56 2.75
CA ALA A 42 -11.42 0.49 2.23
C ALA A 42 -10.75 -0.32 3.34
N ALA A 43 -10.18 0.33 4.34
CA ALA A 43 -9.58 -0.35 5.50
C ALA A 43 -10.60 -1.20 6.27
N ASN A 44 -11.80 -0.66 6.47
CA ASN A 44 -12.89 -1.36 7.14
C ASN A 44 -13.36 -2.58 6.33
N ALA A 45 -13.44 -2.46 5.00
CA ALA A 45 -13.78 -3.58 4.12
C ALA A 45 -12.70 -4.68 4.11
N LEU A 46 -11.43 -4.29 4.23
CA LEU A 46 -10.29 -5.20 4.27
C LEU A 46 -9.96 -5.74 5.68
N GLY A 47 -10.62 -5.25 6.73
CA GLY A 47 -10.36 -5.67 8.11
C GLY A 47 -8.98 -5.25 8.66
N VAL A 48 -8.41 -4.16 8.14
CA VAL A 48 -7.08 -3.66 8.55
C VAL A 48 -7.16 -2.27 9.17
N ALA A 49 -6.11 -1.83 9.87
CA ALA A 49 -6.00 -0.45 10.32
C ALA A 49 -5.84 0.50 9.11
N GLN A 50 -6.48 1.66 9.13
CA GLN A 50 -6.37 2.66 8.06
C GLN A 50 -4.92 3.09 7.79
N SER A 51 -4.07 3.10 8.81
CA SER A 51 -2.63 3.43 8.67
C SER A 51 -1.83 2.35 7.91
N SER A 52 -2.42 1.17 7.70
CA SER A 52 -1.81 0.04 7.00
C SER A 52 -2.29 -0.10 5.56
N VAL A 53 -3.33 0.66 5.16
CA VAL A 53 -3.73 0.82 3.76
C VAL A 53 -2.74 1.74 3.07
#